data_AF-A0A182LVL0-F1
#
_entry.id   AF-A0A182LVL0-F1
#
_cell.length_a   1.000
_cell.length_b   1.000
_cell.length_c   1.000
_cell.angle_alpha   90.00
_cell.angle_beta   90.00
_cell.angle_gamma   90.00
#
_symmetry.space_group_name_H-M   'P 1'
#
loop_
_entity.id
_entity.type
_entity.pdbx_description
1 polymer ?
#
loop_
_entity_poly.entity_id
_entity_poly.type
_entity_poly.pdbx_seq_one_letter_code
_entity_poly.pdbx_strand_id
1 'polypeptide(L)'
;MGLEQQEKRQAEIELYNRCIRDERKKAQLMGQTIINNFLESYTKLYKLAKEIVAGLKGRDLTSKTYNAETEKLLDELNLCKSGFNSLFEDTWHTLMGIEMQLFERTEEGNSTFENTIKEMTNEFIEMAQGQFVLLREAEMNFSDALVDTVQQFVTLKAASGQADQLPDALKESLDDKDVISNMAAGMRDQHMQQIDAREDKLITRSRNWVKELCDDLQNSEIKRNRAKVLEITYFLDQHRQSFMSALDEVASKLEV
;
A
#
# COMPACT_ATOMS: atom_id res chain seq x y z
N MET A 1 -20.50 13.52 -13.26
CA MET A 1 -19.78 12.28 -13.61
C MET A 1 -18.37 12.22 -13.05
N GLY A 2 -17.38 12.96 -13.56
CA GLY A 2 -15.99 12.82 -13.10
C GLY A 2 -15.79 13.06 -11.59
N LEU A 3 -16.36 14.14 -11.05
CA LEU A 3 -16.32 14.47 -9.62
C LEU A 3 -17.07 13.43 -8.76
N GLU A 4 -18.26 13.03 -9.18
CA GLU A 4 -19.05 12.01 -8.48
C GLU A 4 -18.30 10.67 -8.39
N GLN A 5 -17.64 10.26 -9.47
CA GLN A 5 -16.81 9.06 -9.49
C GLN A 5 -15.56 9.19 -8.61
N GLN A 6 -14.98 10.39 -8.54
CA GLN A 6 -13.91 10.69 -7.60
C GLN A 6 -14.38 10.60 -6.15
N GLU A 7 -15.55 11.14 -5.81
CA GLU A 7 -16.14 11.05 -4.46
C GLU A 7 -16.38 9.60 -4.04
N LYS A 8 -16.91 8.76 -4.95
CA LYS A 8 -17.09 7.32 -4.68
C LYS A 8 -15.76 6.63 -4.37
N ARG A 9 -14.73 6.82 -5.20
CA ARG A 9 -13.40 6.24 -4.98
C ARG A 9 -12.76 6.76 -3.68
N GLN A 10 -12.94 8.03 -3.37
CA GLN A 10 -12.43 8.62 -2.14
C GLN A 10 -13.10 8.02 -0.90
N ALA A 11 -14.42 7.80 -0.94
CA ALA A 11 -15.14 7.13 0.14
C ALA A 11 -14.64 5.70 0.36
N GLU A 12 -14.36 4.97 -0.73
CA GLU A 12 -13.81 3.61 -0.66
C GLU A 12 -12.40 3.60 -0.04
N ILE A 13 -11.53 4.52 -0.46
CA ILE A 13 -10.20 4.71 0.13
C ILE A 13 -10.28 5.01 1.62
N GLU A 14 -11.22 5.85 2.04
CA GLU A 14 -11.42 6.21 3.45
C GLU A 14 -11.95 5.03 4.28
N LEU A 15 -12.84 4.23 3.71
CA LEU A 15 -13.36 3.02 4.34
C LEU A 15 -12.23 2.01 4.57
N TYR A 16 -11.48 1.68 3.53
CA TYR A 16 -10.33 0.79 3.60
C TYR A 16 -9.33 1.26 4.67
N ASN A 17 -8.94 2.54 4.62
CA ASN A 17 -7.98 3.10 5.58
C ASN A 17 -8.47 3.03 7.03
N ARG A 18 -9.78 3.17 7.26
CA ARG A 18 -10.38 3.04 8.58
C ARG A 18 -10.32 1.60 9.06
N CYS A 19 -10.71 0.64 8.22
CA CYS A 19 -10.66 -0.78 8.56
C CYS A 19 -9.25 -1.22 8.96
N ILE A 20 -8.25 -0.92 8.13
CA ILE A 20 -6.84 -1.24 8.42
C ILE A 20 -6.35 -0.58 9.71
N ARG A 21 -6.72 0.68 9.94
CA ARG A 21 -6.33 1.41 11.17
C ARG A 21 -6.92 0.74 12.41
N ASP A 22 -8.19 0.34 12.35
CA ASP A 22 -8.87 -0.28 13.48
C ASP A 22 -8.30 -1.67 13.78
N GLU A 23 -7.99 -2.47 12.75
CA GLU A 23 -7.32 -3.76 12.93
C GLU A 23 -5.93 -3.63 13.53
N ARG A 24 -5.11 -2.71 12.99
CA ARG A 24 -3.78 -2.41 13.54
C ARG A 24 -3.86 -1.95 14.99
N LYS A 25 -4.86 -1.12 15.34
CA LYS A 25 -5.06 -0.66 16.72
C LYS A 25 -5.43 -1.82 17.65
N LYS A 26 -6.28 -2.74 17.21
CA LYS A 26 -6.62 -3.96 17.99
C LYS A 26 -5.38 -4.81 18.25
N ALA A 27 -4.60 -5.10 17.20
CA ALA A 27 -3.37 -5.87 17.33
C ALA A 27 -2.35 -5.18 18.27
N GLN A 28 -2.19 -3.86 18.17
CA GLN A 28 -1.32 -3.08 19.03
C GLN A 28 -1.72 -3.17 20.52
N LEU A 29 -3.03 -3.10 20.83
CA LEU A 29 -3.53 -3.23 22.20
C LEU A 29 -3.30 -4.64 22.77
N MET A 30 -3.52 -5.67 21.94
CA MET A 30 -3.22 -7.05 22.32
C MET A 30 -1.72 -7.24 22.59
N GLY A 31 -0.87 -6.74 21.68
CA GLY A 31 0.58 -6.79 21.84
C GLY A 31 1.07 -6.07 23.10
N GLN A 32 0.54 -4.89 23.41
CA GLN A 32 0.86 -4.17 24.65
C GLN A 32 0.51 -4.97 25.91
N THR A 33 -0.65 -5.64 25.90
CA THR A 33 -1.08 -6.47 27.03
C THR A 33 -0.11 -7.64 27.25
N ILE A 34 0.30 -8.30 26.17
CA ILE A 34 1.26 -9.40 26.21
C ILE A 34 2.64 -8.92 26.70
N ILE A 35 3.12 -7.79 26.19
CA ILE A 35 4.39 -7.19 26.61
C ILE A 35 4.36 -6.83 28.10
N ASN A 36 3.27 -6.24 28.59
CA ASN A 36 3.15 -5.90 30.01
C ASN A 36 3.19 -7.15 30.90
N ASN A 37 2.46 -8.21 30.52
CA ASN A 37 2.47 -9.48 31.25
C ASN A 37 3.86 -10.13 31.23
N PHE A 38 4.55 -10.06 30.09
CA PHE A 38 5.93 -10.50 29.96
C PHE A 38 6.85 -9.74 30.90
N LEU A 39 6.82 -8.40 30.91
CA LEU A 39 7.68 -7.57 31.74
C LEU A 39 7.47 -7.81 33.24
N GLU A 40 6.22 -7.99 33.67
CA GLU A 40 5.91 -8.30 35.06
C GLU A 40 6.49 -9.66 35.48
N SER A 41 6.29 -10.68 34.65
CA SER A 41 6.75 -12.04 34.90
C SER A 41 8.28 -12.13 34.82
N TYR A 42 8.87 -11.46 33.83
CA TYR A 42 10.31 -11.29 33.65
C TYR A 42 10.94 -10.68 34.89
N THR A 43 10.38 -9.58 35.41
CA THR A 43 10.94 -8.89 36.58
C THR A 43 11.00 -9.80 37.81
N LYS A 44 9.95 -10.61 38.02
CA LYS A 44 9.89 -11.60 39.11
C LYS A 44 10.95 -12.68 38.93
N LEU A 45 11.03 -13.28 37.74
CA LEU A 45 12.01 -14.33 37.42
C LEU A 45 13.45 -13.81 37.48
N TYR A 46 13.70 -12.62 36.96
CA TYR A 46 15.02 -11.99 36.96
C TYR A 46 15.52 -11.68 38.38
N LYS A 47 14.62 -11.20 39.25
CA LYS A 47 14.94 -11.00 40.67
C LYS A 47 15.26 -12.32 41.36
N LEU A 48 14.42 -13.35 41.15
CA LEU A 48 14.64 -14.69 41.70
C LEU A 48 15.99 -15.27 41.24
N ALA A 49 16.30 -15.18 39.95
CA ALA A 49 17.58 -15.62 39.40
C ALA A 49 18.78 -14.97 40.10
N LYS A 50 18.73 -13.65 40.33
CA LYS A 50 19.78 -12.92 41.05
C LYS A 50 19.94 -13.36 42.51
N GLU A 51 18.84 -13.61 43.20
CA GLU A 51 18.85 -14.09 44.59
C GLU A 51 19.47 -15.49 44.69
N ILE A 52 19.09 -16.40 43.79
CA ILE A 52 19.67 -17.76 43.72
C ILE A 52 21.17 -17.68 43.39
N VAL A 53 21.55 -16.88 42.39
CA VAL A 53 22.96 -16.67 42.00
C VAL A 53 23.79 -16.12 43.16
N ALA A 54 23.26 -15.15 43.90
CA ALA A 54 23.93 -14.62 45.09
C ALA A 54 24.09 -15.68 46.18
N GLY A 55 23.10 -16.55 46.39
CA GLY A 55 23.16 -17.66 47.34
C GLY A 55 24.17 -18.75 46.96
N LEU A 56 24.39 -18.96 45.66
CA LEU A 56 25.41 -19.86 45.11
C LEU A 56 26.82 -19.25 45.09
N LYS A 57 26.93 -17.92 45.23
CA LYS A 57 28.21 -17.21 45.19
C LYS A 57 29.10 -17.62 46.36
N GLY A 58 30.32 -18.06 46.04
CA GLY A 58 31.31 -18.49 47.04
C GLY A 58 31.17 -19.95 47.48
N ARG A 59 30.17 -20.68 46.98
CA ARG A 59 30.09 -22.14 47.14
C ARG A 59 31.03 -22.84 46.16
N ASP A 60 31.59 -23.97 46.56
CA ASP A 60 32.35 -24.83 45.66
C ASP A 60 31.39 -25.62 44.77
N LEU A 61 31.28 -25.17 43.51
CA LEU A 61 30.43 -25.77 42.49
C LEU A 61 31.19 -26.77 41.60
N THR A 62 32.47 -27.04 41.91
CA THR A 62 33.30 -28.01 41.16
C THR A 62 33.33 -29.40 41.80
N SER A 63 32.77 -29.52 43.01
CA SER A 63 32.64 -30.79 43.72
C SER A 63 31.60 -31.71 43.07
N LYS A 64 31.89 -33.03 43.01
CA LYS A 64 30.93 -34.06 42.59
C LYS A 64 29.79 -34.29 43.58
N THR A 65 29.88 -33.73 44.78
CA THR A 65 28.87 -33.89 45.84
C THR A 65 28.65 -32.55 46.51
N TYR A 66 27.41 -32.06 46.41
CA TYR A 66 26.95 -30.83 47.02
C TYR A 66 26.31 -31.09 48.38
N ASN A 67 26.28 -30.08 49.25
CA ASN A 67 25.38 -30.14 50.40
C ASN A 67 23.93 -29.92 49.94
N ALA A 68 22.97 -30.39 50.75
CA ALA A 68 21.54 -30.34 50.43
C ALA A 68 21.04 -28.91 50.11
N GLU A 69 21.63 -27.89 50.72
CA GLU A 69 21.28 -26.50 50.48
C GLU A 69 21.74 -26.00 49.09
N THR A 70 22.89 -26.45 48.62
CA THR A 70 23.43 -26.09 47.29
C THR A 70 22.69 -26.84 46.19
N GLU A 71 22.37 -28.12 46.42
CA GLU A 71 21.55 -28.93 45.50
C GLU A 71 20.17 -28.28 45.30
N LYS A 72 19.52 -27.86 46.39
CA LYS A 72 18.24 -27.13 46.34
C LYS A 72 18.32 -25.84 45.51
N LEU A 73 19.38 -25.03 45.70
CA LEU A 73 19.56 -23.79 44.93
C LEU A 73 19.82 -24.04 43.45
N LEU A 74 20.52 -25.13 43.10
CA LEU A 74 20.73 -25.54 41.71
C LEU A 74 19.43 -26.00 41.05
N ASP A 75 18.59 -26.75 41.77
CA ASP A 75 17.24 -27.13 41.30
C ASP A 75 16.35 -25.91 41.08
N GLU A 76 16.33 -24.96 42.02
CA GLU A 76 15.62 -23.69 41.88
C GLU A 76 16.14 -22.86 40.70
N LEU A 77 17.46 -22.86 40.45
CA LEU A 77 18.06 -22.20 39.29
C LEU A 77 17.59 -22.82 37.97
N ASN A 78 17.54 -24.15 37.89
CA ASN A 78 17.07 -24.88 36.72
C ASN A 78 15.58 -24.62 36.46
N LEU A 79 14.75 -24.60 37.51
CA LEU A 79 13.35 -24.22 37.42
C LEU A 79 13.17 -22.75 36.98
N CYS A 80 14.02 -21.85 37.46
CA CYS A 80 14.01 -20.45 37.05
C CYS A 80 14.38 -20.28 35.57
N LYS A 81 15.41 -21.00 35.10
CA LYS A 81 15.80 -21.05 33.68
C LYS A 81 14.69 -21.59 32.79
N SER A 82 14.09 -22.73 33.15
CA SER A 82 13.00 -23.32 32.38
C SER A 82 11.76 -22.42 32.35
N GLY A 83 11.43 -21.79 33.48
CA GLY A 83 10.36 -20.80 33.58
C GLY A 83 10.58 -19.58 32.68
N PHE A 84 11.82 -19.04 32.64
CA PHE A 84 12.16 -17.96 31.73
C PHE A 84 12.06 -18.39 30.26
N ASN A 85 12.59 -19.57 29.91
CA ASN A 85 12.51 -20.06 28.53
C ASN A 85 11.06 -20.25 28.08
N SER A 86 10.19 -20.81 28.93
CA SER A 86 8.75 -20.92 28.63
C SER A 86 8.14 -19.54 28.40
N LEU A 87 8.36 -18.59 29.33
CA LEU A 87 7.84 -17.23 29.21
C LEU A 87 8.30 -16.56 27.92
N PHE A 88 9.57 -16.70 27.56
CA PHE A 88 10.16 -16.16 26.34
C PHE A 88 9.49 -16.76 25.10
N GLU A 89 9.44 -18.09 25.01
CA GLU A 89 8.88 -18.79 23.85
C GLU A 89 7.38 -18.49 23.69
N ASP A 90 6.61 -18.53 24.78
CA ASP A 90 5.17 -18.25 24.76
C ASP A 90 4.90 -16.82 24.29
N THR A 91 5.69 -15.85 24.78
CA THR A 91 5.58 -14.44 24.38
C THR A 91 5.96 -14.24 22.92
N TRP A 92 7.08 -14.84 22.48
CA TRP A 92 7.54 -14.81 21.10
C TRP A 92 6.46 -15.35 20.15
N HIS A 93 5.99 -16.57 20.39
CA HIS A 93 4.99 -17.23 19.56
C HIS A 93 3.69 -16.43 19.50
N THR A 94 3.24 -15.89 20.63
CA THR A 94 2.00 -15.11 20.67
C THR A 94 2.13 -13.80 19.90
N LEU A 95 3.21 -13.03 20.10
CA LEU A 95 3.42 -11.75 19.41
C LEU A 95 3.63 -11.96 17.90
N MET A 96 4.44 -12.95 17.51
CA MET A 96 4.65 -13.30 16.10
C MET A 96 3.36 -13.80 15.45
N GLY A 97 2.56 -14.60 16.17
CA GLY A 97 1.26 -15.07 15.69
C GLY A 97 0.27 -13.93 15.43
N ILE A 98 0.22 -12.93 16.31
CA ILE A 98 -0.61 -11.73 16.10
C ILE A 98 -0.14 -10.94 14.88
N GLU A 99 1.16 -10.71 14.74
CA GLU A 99 1.71 -9.97 13.60
C GLU A 99 1.50 -10.71 12.28
N MET A 100 1.64 -12.04 12.26
CA MET A 100 1.37 -12.87 11.09
C MET A 100 -0.10 -12.79 10.68
N GLN A 101 -1.02 -12.97 11.62
CA GLN A 101 -2.46 -12.85 11.33
C GLN A 101 -2.85 -11.45 10.85
N LEU A 102 -2.25 -10.40 11.42
CA LEU A 102 -2.49 -9.03 10.99
C LEU A 102 -1.98 -8.79 9.56
N PHE A 103 -0.80 -9.32 9.23
CA PHE A 103 -0.25 -9.25 7.87
C PHE A 103 -1.17 -9.99 6.88
N GLU A 104 -1.54 -11.24 7.14
CA GLU A 104 -2.43 -12.04 6.29
C GLU A 104 -3.78 -11.34 6.04
N ARG A 105 -4.41 -10.79 7.09
CA ARG A 105 -5.67 -10.03 6.95
C ARG A 105 -5.49 -8.73 6.18
N THR A 106 -4.36 -8.04 6.36
CA THR A 106 -4.07 -6.83 5.60
C THR A 106 -3.87 -7.16 4.13
N GLU A 107 -3.19 -8.25 3.80
CA GLU A 107 -3.00 -8.72 2.42
C GLU A 107 -4.33 -9.10 1.76
N GLU A 108 -5.20 -9.82 2.48
CA GLU A 108 -6.57 -10.10 2.01
C GLU A 108 -7.35 -8.80 1.76
N GLY A 109 -7.30 -7.86 2.72
CA GLY A 109 -7.91 -6.55 2.58
C GLY A 109 -7.36 -5.74 1.40
N ASN A 110 -6.04 -5.78 1.16
CA ASN A 110 -5.40 -5.17 -0.01
C ASN A 110 -5.94 -5.76 -1.30
N SER A 111 -6.04 -7.09 -1.39
CA SER A 111 -6.55 -7.78 -2.58
C SER A 111 -8.01 -7.45 -2.84
N THR A 112 -8.86 -7.40 -1.81
CA THR A 112 -10.27 -7.00 -1.97
C THR A 112 -10.36 -5.55 -2.45
N PHE A 113 -9.66 -4.64 -1.77
CA PHE A 113 -9.63 -3.23 -2.14
C PHE A 113 -9.10 -3.00 -3.56
N GLU A 114 -8.05 -3.71 -3.96
CA GLU A 114 -7.48 -3.64 -5.30
C GLU A 114 -8.51 -4.01 -6.37
N ASN A 115 -9.29 -5.08 -6.17
CA ASN A 115 -10.35 -5.45 -7.10
C ASN A 115 -11.43 -4.37 -7.18
N THR A 116 -11.92 -3.90 -6.03
CA THR A 116 -12.96 -2.87 -5.97
C THR A 116 -12.52 -1.56 -6.62
N ILE A 117 -11.32 -1.05 -6.32
CA ILE A 117 -10.85 0.22 -6.87
C ILE A 117 -10.56 0.11 -8.38
N LYS A 118 -10.13 -1.06 -8.87
CA LYS A 118 -9.98 -1.35 -10.30
C LYS A 118 -11.33 -1.32 -11.00
N GLU A 119 -12.34 -1.98 -10.45
CA GLU A 119 -13.70 -1.99 -11.00
C GLU A 119 -14.25 -0.55 -11.10
N MET A 120 -14.22 0.21 -10.00
CA MET A 120 -14.68 1.61 -9.98
C MET A 120 -13.92 2.50 -10.97
N THR A 121 -12.64 2.23 -11.19
CA THR A 121 -11.82 2.98 -12.15
C THR A 121 -12.14 2.59 -13.59
N ASN A 122 -12.42 1.31 -13.86
CA ASN A 122 -12.84 0.83 -15.17
C ASN A 122 -14.21 1.39 -15.54
N GLU A 123 -15.18 1.40 -14.62
CA GLU A 123 -16.47 2.05 -14.85
C GLU A 123 -16.31 3.54 -15.20
N PHE A 124 -15.42 4.25 -14.50
CA PHE A 124 -15.10 5.63 -14.82
C PHE A 124 -14.49 5.78 -16.22
N ILE A 125 -13.56 4.90 -16.58
CA ILE A 125 -12.95 4.88 -17.91
C ILE A 125 -14.03 4.67 -18.97
N GLU A 126 -14.87 3.64 -18.85
CA GLU A 126 -15.94 3.35 -19.82
C GLU A 126 -16.87 4.54 -20.03
N MET A 127 -17.29 5.21 -18.95
CA MET A 127 -18.09 6.43 -19.06
C MET A 127 -17.34 7.56 -19.77
N ALA A 128 -16.06 7.74 -19.48
CA ALA A 128 -15.24 8.76 -20.13
C ALA A 128 -15.08 8.46 -21.63
N GLN A 129 -14.85 7.20 -22.02
CA GLN A 129 -14.78 6.78 -23.42
C GLN A 129 -16.10 7.05 -24.16
N GLY A 130 -17.24 6.83 -23.50
CA GLY A 130 -18.54 7.22 -24.04
C GLY A 130 -18.63 8.72 -24.35
N GLN A 131 -18.04 9.59 -23.52
CA GLN A 131 -17.97 11.03 -23.82
C GLN A 131 -17.02 11.35 -24.98
N PHE A 132 -15.92 10.61 -25.12
CA PHE A 132 -15.02 10.78 -26.26
C PHE A 132 -15.67 10.36 -27.58
N VAL A 133 -16.51 9.32 -27.59
CA VAL A 133 -17.32 8.98 -28.78
C VAL A 133 -18.21 10.15 -29.20
N LEU A 134 -18.95 10.75 -28.26
CA LEU A 134 -19.78 11.93 -28.54
C LEU A 134 -18.95 13.12 -29.05
N LEU A 135 -17.72 13.27 -28.55
CA LEU A 135 -16.82 14.33 -29.00
C LEU A 135 -16.35 14.10 -30.45
N ARG A 136 -16.05 12.85 -30.83
CA ARG A 136 -15.71 12.49 -32.22
C ARG A 136 -16.90 12.72 -33.15
N GLU A 137 -18.11 12.35 -32.74
CA GLU A 137 -19.33 12.60 -33.51
C GLU A 137 -19.59 14.10 -33.69
N ALA A 138 -19.42 14.89 -32.62
CA ALA A 138 -19.55 16.35 -32.69
C ALA A 138 -18.52 16.96 -33.65
N GLU A 139 -17.29 16.47 -33.65
CA GLU A 139 -16.23 16.91 -34.58
C GLU A 139 -16.56 16.56 -36.03
N MET A 140 -17.08 15.35 -36.30
CA MET A 140 -17.54 14.98 -37.64
C MET A 140 -18.66 15.90 -38.12
N ASN A 141 -19.68 16.11 -37.29
CA ASN A 141 -20.80 17.00 -37.61
C ASN A 141 -20.34 18.46 -37.83
N PHE A 142 -19.37 18.92 -37.04
CA PHE A 142 -18.78 20.25 -37.19
C PHE A 142 -18.03 20.39 -38.52
N SER A 143 -17.19 19.41 -38.87
CA SER A 143 -16.46 19.39 -40.14
C SER A 143 -17.40 19.40 -41.34
N ASP A 144 -18.47 18.60 -41.31
CA ASP A 144 -19.44 18.53 -42.41
C ASP A 144 -20.21 19.86 -42.56
N ALA A 145 -20.69 20.41 -41.45
CA ALA A 145 -21.36 21.72 -41.44
C ALA A 145 -20.43 22.86 -41.90
N LEU A 146 -19.13 22.78 -41.59
CA LEU A 146 -18.13 23.74 -42.02
C LEU A 146 -17.96 23.70 -43.54
N VAL A 147 -17.80 22.51 -44.13
CA VAL A 147 -17.70 22.34 -45.58
C VAL A 147 -18.92 22.92 -46.28
N ASP A 148 -20.12 22.53 -45.85
CA ASP A 148 -21.37 23.01 -46.44
C ASP A 148 -21.49 24.53 -46.38
N THR A 149 -21.21 25.13 -45.22
CA THR A 149 -21.33 26.57 -45.00
C THR A 149 -20.32 27.35 -45.85
N VAL A 150 -19.07 26.90 -45.89
CA VAL A 150 -18.01 27.57 -46.68
C VAL A 150 -18.30 27.41 -48.17
N GLN A 151 -18.74 26.24 -48.62
CA GLN A 151 -19.11 26.01 -50.02
C GLN A 151 -20.29 26.89 -50.46
N GLN A 152 -21.31 27.02 -49.61
CA GLN A 152 -22.43 27.93 -49.87
C GLN A 152 -21.97 29.38 -49.97
N PHE A 153 -21.11 29.83 -49.06
CA PHE A 153 -20.55 31.18 -49.07
C PHE A 153 -19.78 31.48 -50.35
N VAL A 154 -18.86 30.57 -50.75
CA VAL A 154 -18.07 30.70 -51.98
C VAL A 154 -18.97 30.75 -53.22
N THR A 155 -19.94 29.83 -53.29
CA THR A 155 -20.90 29.75 -54.41
C THR A 155 -21.72 31.03 -54.53
N LEU A 156 -22.22 31.56 -53.41
CA LEU A 156 -23.03 32.78 -53.40
C LEU A 156 -22.22 34.02 -53.80
N LYS A 157 -20.96 34.13 -53.34
CA LYS A 157 -20.04 35.19 -53.74
C LYS A 157 -19.71 35.14 -55.23
N ALA A 158 -19.42 33.95 -55.76
CA ALA A 158 -19.17 33.76 -57.18
C ALA A 158 -20.39 34.12 -58.04
N ALA A 159 -21.58 33.62 -57.68
CA ALA A 159 -22.83 33.90 -58.39
C ALA A 159 -23.22 35.39 -58.37
N SER A 160 -22.82 36.13 -57.33
CA SER A 160 -23.07 37.58 -57.21
C SER A 160 -22.04 38.44 -57.96
N GLY A 161 -21.10 37.85 -58.70
CA GLY A 161 -20.02 38.58 -59.37
C GLY A 161 -18.98 39.16 -58.41
N GLN A 162 -18.91 38.67 -57.17
CA GLN A 162 -18.02 39.15 -56.11
C GLN A 162 -16.90 38.14 -55.79
N ALA A 163 -16.50 37.32 -56.77
CA ALA A 163 -15.45 36.31 -56.60
C ALA A 163 -14.11 36.93 -56.15
N ASP A 164 -13.78 38.13 -56.64
CA ASP A 164 -12.55 38.84 -56.29
C ASP A 164 -12.43 39.18 -54.79
N GLN A 165 -13.57 39.23 -54.09
CA GLN A 165 -13.64 39.51 -52.66
C GLN A 165 -13.42 38.26 -51.78
N LEU A 166 -13.32 37.07 -52.38
CA LEU A 166 -13.03 35.86 -51.62
C LEU A 166 -11.61 35.91 -51.05
N PRO A 167 -11.37 35.33 -49.85
CA PRO A 167 -10.01 35.08 -49.38
C PRO A 167 -9.22 34.27 -50.41
N ASP A 168 -7.94 34.56 -50.58
CA ASP A 168 -7.13 33.91 -51.62
C ASP A 168 -7.09 32.37 -51.47
N ALA A 169 -7.06 31.87 -50.23
CA ALA A 169 -7.13 30.44 -49.92
C ALA A 169 -8.45 29.77 -50.34
N LEU A 170 -9.53 30.55 -50.56
CA LEU A 170 -10.84 30.06 -51.03
C LEU A 170 -11.08 30.38 -52.52
N LYS A 171 -10.23 31.17 -53.17
CA LYS A 171 -10.38 31.42 -54.62
C LYS A 171 -10.05 30.18 -55.44
N GLU A 172 -9.05 29.41 -54.99
CA GLU A 172 -8.67 28.14 -55.61
C GLU A 172 -9.84 27.14 -55.64
N SER A 173 -10.78 27.24 -54.69
CA SER A 173 -11.95 26.37 -54.68
C SER A 173 -13.00 26.68 -55.76
N LEU A 174 -12.84 27.78 -56.51
CA LEU A 174 -13.65 28.06 -57.69
C LEU A 174 -13.25 27.19 -58.89
N ASP A 175 -11.96 26.85 -58.97
CA ASP A 175 -11.38 26.03 -60.03
C ASP A 175 -11.42 24.53 -59.65
N ASP A 176 -11.18 24.21 -58.38
CA ASP A 176 -11.24 22.85 -57.82
C ASP A 176 -12.18 22.78 -56.62
N LYS A 177 -13.32 22.07 -56.80
CA LYS A 177 -14.35 21.94 -55.77
C LYS A 177 -13.90 21.13 -54.55
N ASP A 178 -12.82 20.36 -54.65
CA ASP A 178 -12.36 19.50 -53.56
C ASP A 178 -11.45 20.25 -52.58
N VAL A 179 -11.01 21.47 -52.90
CA VAL A 179 -10.09 22.28 -52.07
C VAL A 179 -10.64 22.52 -50.65
N ILE A 180 -11.92 22.90 -50.53
CA ILE A 180 -12.56 23.14 -49.22
C ILE A 180 -12.67 21.82 -48.43
N SER A 181 -13.08 20.75 -49.09
CA SER A 181 -13.20 19.42 -48.49
C SER A 181 -11.85 18.91 -47.98
N ASN A 182 -10.77 19.12 -48.74
CA ASN A 182 -9.42 18.73 -48.36
C ASN A 182 -8.89 19.53 -47.16
N MET A 183 -9.13 20.84 -47.11
CA MET A 183 -8.77 21.67 -45.95
C MET A 183 -9.54 21.26 -44.70
N ALA A 184 -10.86 21.07 -44.81
CA ALA A 184 -11.69 20.63 -43.70
C ALA A 184 -11.30 19.24 -43.20
N ALA A 185 -10.98 18.30 -44.11
CA ALA A 185 -10.46 16.99 -43.76
C ALA A 185 -9.15 17.09 -42.95
N GLY A 186 -8.21 17.95 -43.37
CA GLY A 186 -6.97 18.18 -42.62
C GLY A 186 -7.21 18.76 -41.22
N MET A 187 -8.15 19.70 -41.08
CA MET A 187 -8.56 20.22 -39.76
C MET A 187 -9.17 19.14 -38.88
N ARG A 188 -10.11 18.36 -39.44
CA ARG A 188 -10.78 17.26 -38.74
C ARG A 188 -9.78 16.21 -38.27
N ASP A 189 -8.83 15.82 -39.12
CA ASP A 189 -7.79 14.85 -38.76
C ASP A 189 -6.95 15.36 -37.58
N GLN A 190 -6.57 16.65 -37.59
CA GLN A 190 -5.84 17.26 -36.48
C GLN A 190 -6.66 17.29 -35.18
N HIS A 191 -7.95 17.63 -35.25
CA HIS A 191 -8.83 17.61 -34.08
C HIS A 191 -9.04 16.18 -33.55
N MET A 192 -9.26 15.21 -34.43
CA MET A 192 -9.44 13.81 -34.08
C MET A 192 -8.20 13.25 -33.35
N GLN A 193 -7.00 13.54 -33.85
CA GLN A 193 -5.75 13.17 -33.17
C GLN A 193 -5.65 13.77 -31.76
N GLN A 194 -6.10 15.01 -31.56
CA GLN A 194 -6.11 15.62 -30.23
C GLN A 194 -7.12 14.94 -29.30
N ILE A 195 -8.29 14.59 -29.82
CA ILE A 195 -9.33 13.85 -29.08
C ILE A 195 -8.77 12.49 -28.62
N ASP A 196 -8.19 11.73 -29.53
CA ASP A 196 -7.61 10.40 -29.26
C ASP A 196 -6.47 10.50 -28.23
N ALA A 197 -5.54 11.44 -28.41
CA ALA A 197 -4.44 11.65 -27.47
C ALA A 197 -4.92 12.03 -26.05
N ARG A 198 -6.06 12.72 -25.94
CA ARG A 198 -6.66 13.06 -24.65
C ARG A 198 -7.34 11.87 -24.00
N GLU A 199 -8.03 11.04 -24.78
CA GLU A 199 -8.62 9.78 -24.31
C GLU A 199 -7.52 8.85 -23.77
N ASP A 200 -6.49 8.59 -24.56
CA ASP A 200 -5.36 7.74 -24.17
C ASP A 200 -4.71 8.22 -22.89
N LYS A 201 -4.44 9.53 -22.79
CA LYS A 201 -3.85 10.12 -21.59
C LYS A 201 -4.74 9.93 -20.35
N LEU A 202 -6.05 10.03 -20.47
CA LEU A 202 -6.98 9.81 -19.36
C LEU A 202 -6.95 8.34 -18.93
N ILE A 203 -7.01 7.41 -19.89
CA ILE A 203 -7.00 5.96 -19.62
C ILE A 203 -5.70 5.55 -18.95
N THR A 204 -4.55 5.92 -19.52
CA THR A 204 -3.24 5.57 -18.99
C THR A 204 -3.04 6.13 -17.58
N ARG A 205 -3.38 7.40 -17.34
CA ARG A 205 -3.23 8.00 -16.01
C ARG A 205 -4.14 7.35 -14.98
N SER A 206 -5.36 7.00 -15.35
CA SER A 206 -6.31 6.36 -14.42
C SER A 206 -5.84 4.96 -14.02
N ARG A 207 -5.35 4.17 -14.99
CA ARG A 207 -4.79 2.84 -14.73
C ARG A 207 -3.50 2.88 -13.91
N ASN A 208 -2.60 3.82 -14.24
CA ASN A 208 -1.36 3.99 -13.49
C ASN A 208 -1.63 4.42 -12.06
N TRP A 209 -2.59 5.32 -11.83
CA TRP A 209 -2.96 5.75 -10.49
C TRP A 209 -3.42 4.57 -9.61
N VAL A 210 -4.28 3.68 -10.14
CA VAL A 210 -4.70 2.48 -9.40
C VAL A 210 -3.50 1.57 -9.10
N LYS A 211 -2.65 1.34 -10.10
CA LYS A 211 -1.46 0.50 -9.93
C LYS A 211 -0.54 1.05 -8.85
N GLU A 212 -0.19 2.34 -8.93
CA GLU A 212 0.67 3.00 -7.96
C GLU A 212 0.09 2.94 -6.54
N LEU A 213 -1.22 3.19 -6.41
CA LEU A 213 -1.92 3.10 -5.12
C LEU A 213 -1.81 1.68 -4.52
N CYS A 214 -2.09 0.65 -5.31
CA CYS A 214 -2.03 -0.74 -4.83
C CYS A 214 -0.60 -1.19 -4.52
N ASP A 215 0.36 -0.85 -5.37
CA ASP A 215 1.77 -1.12 -5.16
C ASP A 215 2.28 -0.46 -3.87
N ASP A 216 1.87 0.79 -3.60
CA ASP A 216 2.24 1.51 -2.40
C ASP A 216 1.66 0.87 -1.13
N LEU A 217 0.40 0.44 -1.17
CA LEU A 217 -0.24 -0.27 -0.04
C LEU A 217 0.52 -1.56 0.28
N GLN A 218 0.78 -2.38 -0.74
CA GLN A 218 1.51 -3.64 -0.61
C GLN A 218 2.91 -3.43 -0.04
N ASN A 219 3.66 -2.49 -0.61
CA ASN A 219 5.03 -2.20 -0.17
C ASN A 219 5.06 -1.61 1.24
N SER A 220 4.08 -0.77 1.59
CA SER A 220 3.97 -0.22 2.94
C SER A 220 3.74 -1.32 3.98
N GLU A 221 2.93 -2.32 3.62
CA GLU A 221 2.57 -3.42 4.49
C GLU A 221 3.75 -4.36 4.74
N ILE A 222 4.45 -4.75 3.69
CA ILE A 222 5.69 -5.56 3.80
C ILE A 222 6.72 -4.87 4.68
N LYS A 223 6.92 -3.55 4.50
CA LYS A 223 7.87 -2.78 5.32
C LYS A 223 7.44 -2.74 6.78
N ARG A 224 6.16 -2.51 7.04
CA ARG A 224 5.59 -2.46 8.40
C ARG A 224 5.75 -3.81 9.11
N ASN A 225 5.40 -4.91 8.45
CA ASN A 225 5.49 -6.25 9.01
C ASN A 225 6.94 -6.60 9.39
N ARG A 226 7.89 -6.37 8.47
CA ARG A 226 9.31 -6.60 8.73
C ARG A 226 9.83 -5.76 9.90
N ALA A 227 9.44 -4.50 9.99
CA ALA A 227 9.82 -3.63 11.09
C ALA A 227 9.28 -4.16 12.43
N LYS A 228 8.03 -4.64 12.46
CA LYS A 228 7.43 -5.20 13.68
C LYS A 228 8.04 -6.53 14.11
N VAL A 229 8.32 -7.43 13.18
CA VAL A 229 9.05 -8.67 13.47
C VAL A 229 10.43 -8.36 14.07
N LEU A 230 11.16 -7.40 13.50
CA LEU A 230 12.45 -6.97 14.02
C LEU A 230 12.33 -6.40 15.45
N GLU A 231 11.31 -5.57 15.70
CA GLU A 231 11.05 -4.99 17.02
C GLU A 231 10.76 -6.06 18.07
N ILE A 232 9.89 -7.03 17.76
CA ILE A 232 9.57 -8.16 18.65
C ILE A 232 10.85 -8.95 18.97
N THR A 233 11.65 -9.24 17.95
CA THR A 233 12.92 -9.98 18.08
C THR A 233 13.90 -9.25 18.97
N TYR A 234 14.13 -7.97 18.68
CA TYR A 234 15.08 -7.17 19.43
C TYR A 234 14.65 -6.99 20.90
N PHE A 235 13.37 -6.73 21.13
CA PHE A 235 12.81 -6.58 22.47
C PHE A 235 13.04 -7.85 23.31
N LEU A 236 12.70 -9.01 22.78
CA LEU A 236 12.83 -10.27 23.51
C LEU A 236 14.30 -10.68 23.67
N ASP A 237 15.12 -10.53 22.64
CA ASP A 237 16.55 -10.85 22.71
C ASP A 237 17.29 -10.01 23.75
N GLN A 238 16.95 -8.73 23.90
CA GLN A 238 17.54 -7.87 24.94
C GLN A 238 17.26 -8.41 26.35
N HIS A 239 16.05 -8.91 26.60
CA HIS A 239 15.67 -9.47 27.89
C HIS A 239 16.32 -10.83 28.12
N ARG A 240 16.45 -11.66 27.07
CA ARG A 240 17.19 -12.92 27.11
C ARG A 240 18.66 -12.69 27.45
N GLN A 241 19.33 -11.76 26.77
CA GLN A 241 20.73 -11.43 27.05
C GLN A 241 20.90 -10.94 28.49
N SER A 242 20.01 -10.07 28.95
CA SER A 242 20.05 -9.55 30.32
C SER A 242 19.86 -10.66 31.36
N PHE A 243 18.95 -11.61 31.09
CA PHE A 243 18.71 -12.77 31.94
C PHE A 243 19.92 -13.72 31.96
N MET A 244 20.45 -14.09 30.79
CA MET A 244 21.65 -14.95 30.69
C MET A 244 22.86 -14.33 31.39
N SER A 245 23.10 -13.03 31.20
CA SER A 245 24.19 -12.31 31.86
C SER A 245 24.08 -12.35 33.39
N ALA A 246 22.87 -12.37 33.95
CA ALA A 246 22.70 -12.54 35.39
C ALA A 246 23.08 -13.94 35.89
N LEU A 247 23.11 -14.94 35.00
CA LEU A 247 23.46 -16.33 35.32
C LEU A 247 24.95 -16.62 35.09
N ASP A 248 25.64 -15.84 34.25
CA ASP A 248 27.02 -16.08 33.83
C ASP A 248 28.02 -16.19 35.01
N GLU A 249 27.80 -15.48 36.12
CA GLU A 249 28.65 -15.54 37.32
C GLU A 249 28.70 -16.94 37.98
N VAL A 250 27.67 -17.76 37.75
CA VAL A 250 27.55 -19.13 38.29
C VAL A 250 27.74 -20.16 37.19
N ALA A 251 27.28 -19.88 35.96
CA ALA A 251 27.43 -20.76 34.81
C ALA A 251 28.91 -21.07 34.51
N SER A 252 29.81 -20.08 34.60
CA SER A 252 31.25 -20.28 34.38
C SER A 252 31.92 -21.25 35.37
N LYS A 253 31.26 -21.56 36.49
CA LYS A 253 31.75 -22.48 37.54
C LYS A 253 31.11 -23.87 37.46
N LEU A 254 30.05 -24.02 36.66
CA LEU A 254 29.33 -25.29 36.44
C LEU A 254 29.76 -26.00 35.15
N GLU A 255 30.49 -25.32 34.25
CA GLU A 255 30.97 -25.86 32.96
C GLU A 255 32.38 -26.50 33.01
N VAL A 256 32.83 -27.01 34.18
CA VAL A 256 34.07 -27.81 34.33
C VAL A 256 33.74 -29.25 34.68
#